data_AF-A0A7L0YQI3-F1
#
_entry.id   AF-A0A7L0YQI3-F1
#
_cell.length_a   1.000
_cell.length_b   1.000
_cell.length_c   1.000
_cell.angle_alpha   90.00
_cell.angle_beta   90.00
_cell.angle_gamma   90.00
#
_symmetry.space_group_name_H-M   'P 1'
#
loop_
_entity.id
_entity.type
_entity.pdbx_description
1 polymer ?
#
loop_
_entity_poly.entity_id
_entity_poly.type
_entity_poly.pdbx_seq_one_letter_code
_entity_poly.pdbx_strand_id
1 'polypeptide(L)'
;VILILTKLYDFNLGSVTESSLWRSTDYGTTYEKLNDKVGLKTVLSYLYVSPTNKRKIMLLSDPEIESSILISSDEGATYQKYRLNFYIQSLLFHPKQEEWILAYSLDQKVS
;
A
#
# COMPACT_ATOMS: atom_id res chain seq x y z
N VAL A 1 -3.66 -13.44 9.48
CA VAL A 1 -4.42 -12.63 8.49
C VAL A 1 -3.80 -12.80 7.11
N ILE A 2 -4.63 -12.82 6.07
CA ILE A 2 -4.19 -12.83 4.67
C ILE A 2 -4.73 -11.56 4.00
N LEU A 3 -3.87 -10.87 3.25
CA LEU A 3 -4.24 -9.71 2.44
C LEU A 3 -3.95 -9.99 0.97
N ILE A 4 -4.87 -9.59 0.11
CA ILE A 4 -4.73 -9.69 -1.35
C ILE A 4 -5.03 -8.32 -1.95
N LEU A 5 -4.10 -7.83 -2.77
CA LEU A 5 -4.31 -6.66 -3.60
C LEU A 5 -4.48 -7.13 -5.05
N THR A 6 -5.65 -6.91 -5.64
CA THR A 6 -5.88 -7.08 -7.08
C THR A 6 -5.80 -5.72 -7.75
N LYS A 7 -5.18 -5.64 -8.93
CA LYS A 7 -5.03 -4.39 -9.67
C LYS A 7 -5.16 -4.59 -11.17
N LEU A 8 -5.75 -3.62 -11.85
CA LEU A 8 -5.83 -3.54 -13.31
C LEU A 8 -4.81 -2.50 -13.79
N TYR A 9 -3.80 -2.96 -14.52
CA TYR A 9 -2.79 -2.09 -15.10
C TYR A 9 -3.12 -1.80 -16.57
N ASP A 10 -3.21 -0.52 -16.92
CA ASP A 10 -3.40 -0.08 -18.29
C ASP A 10 -2.04 0.24 -18.92
N PHE A 11 -1.66 -0.54 -19.93
CA PHE A 11 -0.38 -0.38 -20.62
C PHE A 11 -0.29 0.89 -21.49
N ASN A 12 -1.43 1.43 -21.93
CA ASN A 12 -1.44 2.67 -22.72
C ASN A 12 -1.19 3.88 -21.82
N LEU A 13 -1.70 3.84 -20.59
CA LEU A 13 -1.54 4.91 -19.60
C LEU A 13 -0.28 4.73 -18.75
N GLY A 14 0.26 3.52 -18.67
CA GLY A 14 1.41 3.22 -17.81
C GLY A 14 1.07 3.27 -16.31
N SER A 15 -0.20 3.05 -15.95
CA SER A 15 -0.69 3.23 -14.59
C SER A 15 -1.72 2.18 -14.19
N VAL A 16 -1.94 2.05 -12.88
CA VAL A 16 -3.05 1.26 -12.35
C VAL A 16 -4.31 2.13 -12.37
N THR A 17 -5.37 1.63 -13.01
CA THR A 17 -6.65 2.35 -13.14
C THR A 17 -7.69 1.87 -12.13
N GLU A 18 -7.62 0.60 -11.76
CA GLU A 18 -8.50 0.00 -10.77
C GLU A 18 -7.74 -0.89 -9.79
N SER A 19 -8.20 -0.93 -8.55
CA SER A 19 -7.64 -1.83 -7.54
C SER A 19 -8.71 -2.28 -6.55
N SER A 20 -8.49 -3.44 -5.93
CA SER A 20 -9.32 -3.90 -4.82
C SER A 20 -8.46 -4.57 -3.76
N LEU A 21 -8.73 -4.21 -2.51
CA LEU A 21 -8.05 -4.77 -1.34
C LEU A 21 -8.99 -5.76 -0.67
N TRP A 22 -8.50 -6.96 -0.39
CA TRP A 22 -9.24 -8.04 0.23
C TRP A 22 -8.51 -8.54 1.45
N ARG A 23 -9.26 -8.86 2.51
CA ARG A 23 -8.71 -9.35 3.78
C ARG A 23 -9.45 -10.59 4.26
N SER A 24 -8.68 -11.59 4.71
CA SER A 24 -9.18 -12.78 5.39
C SER A 24 -8.60 -12.90 6.79
N THR A 25 -9.45 -13.33 7.74
CA THR A 25 -9.09 -13.61 9.14
C THR A 25 -9.26 -15.08 9.52
N ASP A 26 -9.74 -15.91 8.58
CA ASP A 26 -10.12 -17.30 8.77
C ASP A 26 -9.31 -18.23 7.85
N TYR A 27 -8.00 -17.95 7.77
CA TYR A 27 -7.03 -18.73 6.98
C TYR A 27 -7.35 -18.82 5.48
N GLY A 28 -8.02 -17.80 4.93
CA GLY A 28 -8.35 -17.72 3.51
C GLY A 28 -9.66 -18.40 3.11
N THR A 29 -10.49 -18.76 4.08
CA THR A 29 -11.81 -19.38 3.81
C THR A 29 -12.79 -18.33 3.29
N THR A 30 -12.81 -17.14 3.88
CA THR A 30 -13.62 -16.01 3.43
C THR A 30 -12.79 -14.74 3.29
N TYR A 31 -13.22 -13.85 2.40
CA TYR A 31 -12.57 -12.57 2.14
C TYR A 31 -13.59 -11.43 2.20
N GLU A 32 -13.24 -10.38 2.94
CA GLU A 32 -13.95 -9.11 2.98
C GLU A 32 -13.25 -8.11 2.06
N LYS A 33 -14.02 -7.38 1.24
CA LYS A 33 -13.51 -6.28 0.43
C LYS A 33 -13.35 -5.02 1.29
N LEU A 34 -12.16 -4.40 1.28
CA LEU A 34 -11.79 -3.30 2.18
C LEU A 34 -11.62 -1.94 1.49
N ASN A 35 -12.06 -1.77 0.24
CA ASN A 35 -11.89 -0.51 -0.50
C ASN A 35 -12.43 0.72 0.25
N ASP A 36 -13.51 0.57 1.00
CA ASP A 36 -14.11 1.66 1.77
C ASP A 36 -13.20 2.15 2.91
N LYS A 37 -12.32 1.27 3.42
CA LYS A 37 -11.38 1.58 4.50
C LYS A 37 -10.11 2.29 4.03
N VAL A 38 -9.81 2.20 2.74
CA VAL A 38 -8.65 2.87 2.09
C VAL A 38 -9.07 4.11 1.30
N GLY A 39 -10.36 4.41 1.26
CA GLY A 39 -10.98 5.51 0.53
C GLY A 39 -11.45 5.09 -0.87
N LEU A 40 -12.72 5.36 -1.16
CA LEU A 40 -13.44 4.90 -2.37
C LEU A 40 -12.78 5.26 -3.71
N LYS A 41 -12.03 6.36 -3.77
CA LYS A 41 -11.35 6.83 -4.99
C LYS A 41 -9.85 6.51 -5.00
N THR A 42 -9.33 5.90 -3.94
CA THR A 42 -7.90 5.56 -3.87
C THR A 42 -7.66 4.33 -4.75
N VAL A 43 -6.76 4.46 -5.73
CA VAL A 43 -6.24 3.33 -6.50
C VAL A 43 -4.90 2.92 -5.93
N LEU A 44 -4.72 1.63 -5.63
CA LEU A 44 -3.56 1.07 -4.95
C LEU A 44 -2.67 0.31 -5.93
N SER A 45 -1.36 0.53 -5.83
CA SER A 45 -0.37 -0.08 -6.73
C SER A 45 0.54 -1.09 -6.04
N TYR A 46 0.83 -0.88 -4.75
CA TYR A 46 1.71 -1.75 -3.97
C TYR A 46 1.18 -2.02 -2.55
N LEU A 47 1.49 -3.21 -2.05
CA LEU A 47 1.25 -3.65 -0.69
C LEU A 47 2.57 -4.16 -0.09
N TYR A 48 2.93 -3.62 1.07
CA TYR A 48 4.10 -4.03 1.84
C TYR A 48 3.69 -4.46 3.24
N VAL A 49 4.42 -5.44 3.78
CA VAL A 49 4.32 -5.86 5.18
C VAL A 49 5.68 -5.62 5.83
N SER A 50 5.71 -4.97 6.99
CA SER A 50 6.97 -4.74 7.68
C SER A 50 7.66 -6.08 8.03
N PRO A 51 8.97 -6.20 7.79
CA PRO A 51 9.70 -7.41 8.10
C PRO A 51 9.76 -7.66 9.62
N THR A 52 9.89 -6.59 10.42
CA THR A 52 10.06 -6.64 11.88
C THR A 52 8.74 -6.64 12.65
N ASN A 53 7.66 -6.13 12.08
CA ASN A 53 6.32 -6.16 12.68
C ASN A 53 5.26 -6.55 11.64
N LYS A 54 4.79 -7.80 11.69
CA LYS A 54 3.80 -8.33 10.73
C LYS A 54 2.43 -7.66 10.81
N ARG A 55 2.15 -6.90 11.88
CA ARG A 55 0.92 -6.12 12.02
C ARG A 55 0.96 -4.80 11.26
N LYS A 56 2.15 -4.30 10.95
CA LYS A 56 2.37 -3.04 10.23
C LYS A 56 2.34 -3.28 8.72
N ILE A 57 1.33 -2.73 8.05
CA ILE A 57 1.10 -2.85 6.61
C ILE A 57 1.11 -1.47 5.99
N MET A 58 1.72 -1.38 4.80
CA MET A 58 1.77 -0.15 4.03
C MET A 58 1.21 -0.38 2.64
N LEU A 59 0.33 0.52 2.20
CA LEU A 59 -0.21 0.53 0.84
C LEU A 59 0.22 1.82 0.15
N LEU A 60 0.67 1.70 -1.09
CA LEU A 60 0.97 2.87 -1.93
C LEU A 60 -0.17 3.05 -2.92
N SER A 61 -0.65 4.28 -3.06
CA SER A 61 -1.55 4.63 -4.16
C SER A 61 -0.80 4.78 -5.48
N ASP A 62 -1.53 4.67 -6.59
CA ASP A 62 -0.97 4.93 -7.91
C ASP A 62 -0.61 6.41 -8.06
N PRO A 63 0.66 6.76 -8.33
CA PRO A 63 1.13 8.13 -8.31
C PRO A 63 0.51 9.01 -9.40
N GLU A 64 0.03 8.42 -10.50
CA GLU A 64 -0.66 9.17 -11.58
C GLU A 64 -2.04 9.67 -11.16
N ILE A 65 -2.64 9.05 -10.13
CA ILE A 65 -3.94 9.44 -9.58
C ILE A 65 -3.75 10.26 -8.30
N GLU A 66 -2.94 9.74 -7.37
CA GLU A 66 -2.63 10.40 -6.11
C GLU A 66 -1.34 9.84 -5.52
N SER A 67 -0.39 10.68 -5.12
CA SER A 67 0.76 10.23 -4.33
C SER A 67 0.43 10.21 -2.84
N SER A 68 0.18 9.02 -2.30
CA SER A 68 -0.10 8.81 -0.88
C SER A 68 0.36 7.44 -0.39
N ILE A 69 0.64 7.37 0.90
CA ILE A 69 0.89 6.12 1.62
C ILE A 69 -0.22 5.92 2.66
N LEU A 70 -0.75 4.71 2.74
CA LEU A 70 -1.68 4.30 3.77
C LEU A 70 -0.98 3.34 4.71
N ILE A 71 -1.04 3.61 6.01
CA ILE A 71 -0.37 2.83 7.04
C ILE A 71 -1.42 2.22 7.96
N SER A 72 -1.32 0.91 8.17
CA SER A 72 -2.06 0.16 9.18
C SER A 72 -1.08 -0.39 10.22
N SER A 73 -1.47 -0.37 11.49
CA SER A 73 -0.75 -0.98 12.62
C SER A 73 -1.50 -2.17 13.22
N ASP A 74 -2.61 -2.58 12.60
CA ASP A 74 -3.60 -3.53 13.11
C ASP A 74 -3.95 -4.64 12.11
N GLU A 75 -2.96 -5.11 11.34
CA GLU A 75 -3.14 -6.19 10.36
C GLU A 75 -4.16 -5.85 9.25
N GLY A 76 -4.19 -4.57 8.85
CA GLY A 76 -5.03 -4.09 7.76
C GLY A 76 -6.50 -3.93 8.14
N ALA A 77 -6.81 -3.83 9.43
CA ALA A 77 -8.18 -3.59 9.88
C ALA A 77 -8.58 -2.12 9.73
N THR A 78 -7.65 -1.19 9.98
CA THR A 78 -7.80 0.26 9.77
C THR A 78 -6.56 0.87 9.10
N TYR A 79 -6.74 1.99 8.41
CA TYR A 79 -5.68 2.68 7.67
C TYR A 79 -5.69 4.18 7.95
N GLN A 80 -4.50 4.74 8.13
CA GLN A 80 -4.26 6.18 8.14
C GLN A 80 -3.59 6.58 6.83
N LYS A 81 -4.15 7.58 6.14
CA LYS A 81 -3.67 8.03 4.83
C LYS A 81 -2.83 9.29 4.97
N TYR A 82 -1.65 9.28 4.36
CA TYR A 82 -0.71 10.40 4.33
C TYR A 82 -0.40 10.77 2.89
N ARG A 83 -0.68 12.01 2.52
CA ARG A 83 -0.33 12.54 1.20
C ARG A 83 1.17 12.83 1.15
N LEU A 84 1.78 12.53 0.03
CA LEU A 84 3.21 12.73 -0.21
C LEU A 84 3.42 13.85 -1.23
N ASN A 85 4.57 14.51 -1.14
CA ASN A 85 5.02 15.55 -2.06
C ASN A 85 6.05 15.05 -3.09
N PHE A 86 6.30 13.74 -3.12
CA PHE A 86 7.16 13.04 -4.08
C PHE A 86 6.53 11.70 -4.46
N TYR A 87 7.09 11.00 -5.45
CA TYR A 87 6.59 9.71 -5.92
C TYR A 87 7.39 8.57 -5.32
N ILE A 88 6.73 7.53 -4.81
CA ILE A 88 7.40 6.34 -4.29
C ILE A 88 7.36 5.25 -5.36
N GLN A 89 8.52 4.86 -5.85
CA GLN A 89 8.68 3.69 -6.70
C GLN A 89 8.80 2.41 -5.87
N SER A 90 9.54 2.46 -4.75
CA SER A 90 9.68 1.31 -3.85
C SER A 90 10.01 1.75 -2.42
N LEU A 91 9.68 0.88 -1.48
CA LEU A 91 10.05 1.01 -0.07
C LEU A 91 11.10 -0.03 0.30
N LEU A 92 12.12 0.39 1.05
CA LEU A 92 13.10 -0.47 1.67
C LEU A 92 13.02 -0.31 3.20
N PHE A 93 12.67 -1.40 3.88
CA PHE A 93 12.59 -1.45 5.33
C PHE A 93 13.96 -1.64 5.94
N HIS A 94 14.26 -0.91 7.01
CA HIS A 94 15.47 -1.15 7.77
C HIS A 94 15.37 -2.53 8.49
N PRO A 95 16.43 -3.37 8.51
CA PRO A 95 16.34 -4.74 9.01
C PRO A 95 16.13 -4.86 10.53
N LYS A 96 16.50 -3.84 11.31
CA LYS A 96 16.38 -3.82 12.79
C LYS A 96 15.44 -2.74 13.35
N GLN A 97 15.54 -1.51 12.88
CA GLN A 97 14.69 -0.39 13.30
C GLN A 97 13.32 -0.44 12.60
N GLU A 98 12.25 -0.68 13.37
CA GLU A 98 10.88 -0.83 12.86
C GLU A 98 10.30 0.45 12.23
N GLU A 99 10.72 1.62 12.74
CA GLU A 99 10.19 2.91 12.29
C GLU A 99 10.99 3.52 11.13
N TRP A 100 12.04 2.85 10.65
CA TRP A 100 12.90 3.37 9.59
C TRP A 100 12.62 2.68 8.27
N ILE A 101 12.24 3.48 7.29
CA ILE A 101 11.95 3.04 5.93
C ILE A 101 12.54 4.08 4.98
N LEU A 102 13.23 3.60 3.96
CA LEU A 102 13.71 4.43 2.87
C LEU A 102 12.72 4.33 1.70
N ALA A 103 12.28 5.47 1.19
CA ALA A 103 11.45 5.54 0.00
C ALA A 103 12.30 5.96 -1.20
N TYR A 104 12.29 5.16 -2.27
CA TYR A 104 12.96 5.51 -3.52
C TYR A 104 12.00 6.24 -4.46
N SER A 105 12.44 7.38 -5.02
CA SER A 105 11.67 8.19 -5.97
C SER A 105 12.27 8.17 -7.39
N LEU A 106 11.39 8.22 -8.39
CA LEU A 106 11.74 8.26 -9.81
C LEU A 106 12.45 9.56 -10.23
N ASP A 107 12.20 10.68 -9.53
CA ASP A 107 12.81 11.99 -9.83
C ASP A 107 14.26 12.14 -9.31
N GLN A 108 14.90 11.01 -8.93
CA GLN A 108 16.23 10.95 -8.31
C GLN A 108 16.37 11.73 -6.99
N LYS A 109 15.27 12.18 -6.37
CA LYS A 109 15.31 12.70 -5.00
C LYS A 109 15.26 11.54 -4.01
N VAL A 110 16.33 11.40 -3.24
CA VAL A 110 16.33 10.58 -2.03
C VAL A 110 15.83 11.49 -0.90
N SER A 111 14.76 11.10 -0.21
CA SER A 111 14.16 11.87 0.90
C SER A 111 13.91 10.96 2.10
#